data_AF-A0A7Z2VGT6-F1
#
_entry.id   AF-A0A7Z2VGT6-F1
#
_cell.length_a   1.000
_cell.length_b   1.000
_cell.length_c   1.000
_cell.angle_alpha   90.00
_cell.angle_beta   90.00
_cell.angle_gamma   90.00
#
_symmetry.space_group_name_H-M   'P 1'
#
loop_
_entity.id
_entity.type
_entity.pdbx_description
1 polymer ?
#
loop_
_entity_poly.entity_id
_entity_poly.type
_entity_poly.pdbx_seq_one_letter_code
_entity_poly.pdbx_strand_id
1 'polypeptide(L)'
;MSNSSDRWPKWAMEEVWLADANPRWIAAGESMIARLEDLLQSSGVTDFEHVGSTAIPGLPAKPIIDIMARISSYDRILEVAETLRTEGWNYVPPELDLRPYRRFFVKAAEDRRVAHLHLFPVGEPRYEEQLAFRDALLERRDWAMAYGELKIGLAERFRRDREAYSEAKADFIEKILLERKVKVTRTMIQDLRYPIGQFEHEDEITPQRRQEWITEISSLPTKLASALEGLGKDQLNTPYRPDGWTIRQVAHHIADSHLNSFTRFKLALTEEQPTIRPYYEDRWALLDDTTKAPVELSTTLIAALHERWVMLLRSMSEQDYARTFYHPGSKLTIRLDYALGSYAWHGRHHVAHITSLRKRMGW
;
A
#
# COMPACT_ATOMS: atom_id res chain seq x y z
N MET A 1 28.90 -0.44 15.67
CA MET A 1 27.53 -0.95 15.85
C MET A 1 26.69 0.17 16.46
N SER A 2 25.96 0.93 15.63
CA SER A 2 24.89 1.80 16.11
C SER A 2 23.57 1.20 15.63
N ASN A 3 22.65 0.98 16.55
CA ASN A 3 21.35 0.39 16.28
C ASN A 3 20.58 1.31 15.31
N SER A 4 20.00 0.78 14.23
CA SER A 4 19.25 1.58 13.25
C SER A 4 17.93 2.16 13.78
N SER A 5 17.59 1.89 15.04
CA SER A 5 16.43 2.43 15.75
C SER A 5 16.58 3.90 16.17
N ASP A 6 17.80 4.46 16.17
CA ASP A 6 18.06 5.82 16.66
C ASP A 6 17.74 6.94 15.64
N ARG A 7 17.24 6.59 14.44
CA ARG A 7 16.96 7.56 13.38
C ARG A 7 15.52 8.08 13.34
N TRP A 8 14.59 7.41 14.00
CA TRP A 8 13.16 7.73 13.94
C TRP A 8 12.64 8.09 15.32
N PRO A 9 11.84 9.16 15.46
CA PRO A 9 11.20 9.45 16.73
C PRO A 9 10.25 8.30 17.10
N LYS A 10 10.16 7.94 18.39
CA LYS A 10 9.38 6.76 18.84
C LYS A 10 7.92 6.78 18.37
N TRP A 11 7.31 7.96 18.29
CA TRP A 11 5.94 8.15 17.77
C TRP A 11 5.79 7.76 16.28
N ALA A 12 6.89 7.60 15.54
CA ALA A 12 6.89 7.10 14.17
C ALA A 12 6.59 5.59 14.10
N MET A 13 7.01 4.82 15.12
CA MET A 13 6.98 3.35 15.16
C MET A 13 5.84 2.78 16.03
N GLU A 14 4.89 3.63 16.43
CA GLU A 14 3.71 3.27 17.22
C GLU A 14 2.81 2.24 16.51
N GLU A 15 2.39 1.18 17.22
CA GLU A 15 1.41 0.20 16.72
C GLU A 15 0.02 0.83 16.50
N VAL A 16 -0.74 0.31 15.54
CA VAL A 16 -2.13 0.70 15.33
C VAL A 16 -2.98 0.13 16.47
N TRP A 17 -3.65 1.01 17.21
CA TRP A 17 -4.67 0.65 18.19
C TRP A 17 -5.83 1.64 18.10
N LEU A 18 -7.05 1.16 18.38
CA LEU A 18 -8.24 1.98 18.42
C LEU A 18 -8.69 2.15 19.87
N ALA A 19 -9.06 3.37 20.23
CA ALA A 19 -9.78 3.68 21.44
C ALA A 19 -11.28 3.70 21.15
N ASP A 20 -12.08 3.46 22.20
CA ASP A 20 -13.51 3.74 22.17
C ASP A 20 -13.77 5.21 21.82
N ALA A 21 -14.94 5.47 21.26
CA ALA A 21 -15.35 6.82 20.91
C ALA A 21 -15.30 7.73 22.15
N ASN A 22 -14.57 8.84 22.05
CA ASN A 22 -14.45 9.79 23.14
C ASN A 22 -15.20 11.09 22.80
N PRO A 23 -16.24 11.48 23.55
CA PRO A 23 -17.01 12.69 23.26
C PRO A 23 -16.20 13.98 23.39
N ARG A 24 -15.03 13.94 24.05
CA ARG A 24 -14.14 15.11 24.21
C ARG A 24 -13.31 15.41 22.96
N TRP A 25 -13.27 14.52 21.97
CA TRP A 25 -12.45 14.74 20.76
C TRP A 25 -12.92 15.95 19.95
N ILE A 26 -14.22 16.24 19.90
CA ILE A 26 -14.77 17.38 19.16
C ILE A 26 -14.26 18.68 19.77
N ALA A 27 -14.47 18.87 21.09
CA ALA A 27 -13.97 20.05 21.80
C ALA A 27 -12.44 20.18 21.75
N ALA A 28 -11.71 19.06 21.74
CA ALA A 28 -10.26 19.07 21.58
C ALA A 28 -9.83 19.53 20.17
N GLY A 29 -10.55 19.11 19.14
CA GLY A 29 -10.37 19.57 17.76
C GLY A 29 -10.62 21.06 17.62
N GLU A 30 -11.75 21.55 18.12
CA GLU A 30 -12.12 22.99 18.12
C GLU A 30 -11.07 23.85 18.83
N SER A 31 -10.66 23.44 20.05
CA SER A 31 -9.63 24.16 20.80
C SER A 31 -8.28 24.18 20.08
N MET A 32 -7.94 23.11 19.37
CA MET A 32 -6.69 23.03 18.63
C MET A 32 -6.73 23.87 17.35
N ILE A 33 -7.86 23.91 16.66
CA ILE A 33 -8.09 24.81 15.51
C ILE A 33 -7.92 26.26 15.95
N ALA A 34 -8.61 26.69 17.02
CA ALA A 34 -8.51 28.07 17.51
C ALA A 34 -7.06 28.45 17.84
N ARG A 35 -6.27 27.52 18.40
CA ARG A 35 -4.84 27.75 18.67
C ARG A 35 -4.01 27.83 17.39
N LEU A 36 -4.27 26.99 16.40
CA LEU A 36 -3.57 27.02 15.12
C LEU A 36 -3.87 28.29 14.33
N GLU A 37 -5.12 28.77 14.36
CA GLU A 37 -5.53 30.03 13.74
C GLU A 37 -4.75 31.22 14.33
N ASP A 38 -4.67 31.31 15.67
CA ASP A 38 -3.90 32.34 16.38
C ASP A 38 -2.41 32.32 16.01
N LEU A 39 -1.79 31.13 15.98
CA LEU A 39 -0.37 30.96 15.66
C LEU A 39 -0.05 31.28 14.20
N LEU A 40 -0.94 30.92 13.27
CA LEU A 40 -0.68 30.92 11.83
C LEU A 40 -1.35 32.07 11.07
N GLN A 41 -2.04 32.99 11.76
CA GLN A 41 -2.75 34.13 11.15
C GLN A 41 -1.94 34.93 10.12
N SER A 42 -0.61 35.05 10.30
CA SER A 42 0.28 35.82 9.42
C SER A 42 1.03 34.96 8.40
N SER A 43 0.74 33.66 8.35
CA SER A 43 1.46 32.67 7.53
C SER A 43 0.75 32.31 6.22
N GLY A 44 -0.43 32.90 5.97
CA GLY A 44 -1.24 32.59 4.78
C GLY A 44 -1.85 31.19 4.81
N VAL A 45 -2.06 30.65 6.02
CA VAL A 45 -2.79 29.40 6.30
C VAL A 45 -4.21 29.77 6.74
N THR A 46 -5.23 29.18 6.12
CA THR A 46 -6.66 29.50 6.33
C THR A 46 -7.51 28.23 6.30
N ASP A 47 -8.80 28.35 6.60
CA ASP A 47 -9.81 27.30 6.44
C ASP A 47 -9.43 26.03 7.23
N PHE A 48 -9.34 26.14 8.55
CA PHE A 48 -9.02 25.03 9.42
C PHE A 48 -10.24 24.16 9.69
N GLU A 49 -10.09 22.84 9.54
CA GLU A 49 -11.19 21.89 9.66
C GLU A 49 -10.76 20.66 10.46
N HIS A 50 -11.60 20.25 11.42
CA HIS A 50 -11.43 18.99 12.13
C HIS A 50 -12.00 17.88 11.26
N VAL A 51 -11.14 16.94 10.89
CA VAL A 51 -11.45 15.81 10.01
C VAL A 51 -11.02 14.48 10.62
N GLY A 52 -11.08 13.43 9.81
CA GLY A 52 -10.75 12.08 10.28
C GLY A 52 -11.83 11.50 11.18
N SER A 53 -11.50 10.38 11.83
CA SER A 53 -12.49 9.65 12.63
C SER A 53 -12.83 10.33 13.95
N THR A 54 -11.92 11.13 14.50
CA THR A 54 -12.14 11.83 15.78
C THR A 54 -13.09 13.03 15.65
N ALA A 55 -13.39 13.46 14.42
CA ALA A 55 -14.43 14.44 14.11
C ALA A 55 -15.84 13.83 14.04
N ILE A 56 -15.99 12.49 14.10
CA ILE A 56 -17.28 11.81 13.98
C ILE A 56 -17.75 11.33 15.37
N PRO A 57 -18.87 11.86 15.91
CA PRO A 57 -19.39 11.44 17.20
C PRO A 57 -19.68 9.94 17.25
N GLY A 58 -19.26 9.27 18.32
CA GLY A 58 -19.57 7.86 18.55
C GLY A 58 -18.73 6.85 17.74
N LEU A 59 -17.74 7.30 16.96
CA LEU A 59 -16.92 6.44 16.12
C LEU A 59 -15.59 6.03 16.82
N PRO A 60 -15.30 4.73 17.01
CA PRO A 60 -13.99 4.29 17.50
C PRO A 60 -12.86 4.72 16.58
N ALA A 61 -11.74 5.20 17.14
CA ALA A 61 -10.67 5.80 16.37
C ALA A 61 -9.31 5.63 17.04
N LYS A 62 -8.23 5.80 16.26
CA LYS A 62 -6.94 6.16 16.85
C LYS A 62 -7.14 7.48 17.57
N PRO A 63 -6.68 7.66 18.83
CA PRO A 63 -6.89 8.91 19.57
C PRO A 63 -5.93 10.00 19.10
N ILE A 64 -6.06 10.37 17.83
CA ILE A 64 -5.27 11.37 17.14
C ILE A 64 -6.27 12.35 16.50
N ILE A 65 -6.15 13.62 16.86
CA ILE A 65 -6.96 14.69 16.25
C ILE A 65 -6.37 15.01 14.87
N ASP A 66 -7.12 14.80 13.80
CA ASP A 66 -6.68 15.13 12.43
C ASP A 66 -7.27 16.48 12.02
N ILE A 67 -6.40 17.48 11.81
CA ILE A 67 -6.78 18.82 11.34
C ILE A 67 -6.24 18.99 9.92
N MET A 68 -7.02 19.64 9.07
CA MET A 68 -6.52 20.13 7.79
C MET A 68 -6.73 21.62 7.64
N ALA A 69 -5.90 22.26 6.83
CA ALA A 69 -6.02 23.66 6.49
C ALA A 69 -5.50 23.93 5.08
N ARG A 70 -5.89 25.08 4.51
CA ARG A 70 -5.38 25.58 3.24
C ARG A 70 -4.16 26.45 3.47
N ILE A 71 -3.21 26.43 2.54
CA ILE A 71 -2.05 27.33 2.53
C ILE A 71 -1.88 27.95 1.16
N SER A 72 -1.64 29.26 1.13
CA SER A 72 -1.50 30.04 -0.12
C SER A 72 -0.23 29.70 -0.90
N SER A 73 0.89 29.45 -0.21
CA SER A 73 2.17 29.02 -0.81
C SER A 73 3.02 28.25 0.20
N TYR A 74 3.90 27.38 -0.27
CA TYR A 74 4.89 26.69 0.56
C TYR A 74 6.16 27.51 0.83
N ASP A 75 6.30 28.72 0.27
CA ASP A 75 7.52 29.53 0.41
C ASP A 75 7.87 29.81 1.88
N ARG A 76 6.85 29.96 2.74
CA ARG A 76 7.00 30.23 4.18
C ARG A 76 6.82 28.98 5.04
N ILE A 77 6.89 27.77 4.47
CA ILE A 77 6.63 26.54 5.23
C ILE A 77 7.63 26.33 6.37
N LEU A 78 8.87 26.79 6.22
CA LEU A 78 9.88 26.70 7.27
C LEU A 78 9.58 27.66 8.43
N GLU A 79 9.01 28.84 8.17
CA GLU A 79 8.55 29.76 9.20
C GLU A 79 7.32 29.22 9.95
N VAL A 80 6.39 28.60 9.21
CA VAL A 80 5.27 27.85 9.80
C VAL A 80 5.80 26.74 10.69
N ALA A 81 6.78 25.97 10.21
CA ALA A 81 7.37 24.89 10.97
C ALA A 81 8.02 25.36 12.26
N GLU A 82 8.78 26.47 12.22
CA GLU A 82 9.41 27.01 13.43
C GLU A 82 8.38 27.53 14.44
N THR A 83 7.33 28.23 13.97
CA THR A 83 6.21 28.66 14.81
C THR A 83 5.50 27.48 15.48
N LEU A 84 5.21 26.41 14.73
CA LEU A 84 4.53 25.24 15.27
C LEU A 84 5.44 24.38 16.17
N ARG A 85 6.76 24.43 15.95
CA ARG A 85 7.75 23.71 16.77
C ARG A 85 7.72 24.14 18.23
N THR A 86 7.49 25.43 18.51
CA THR A 86 7.37 25.93 19.90
C THR A 86 6.17 25.35 20.64
N GLU A 87 5.21 24.81 19.90
CA GLU A 87 4.00 24.15 20.40
C GLU A 87 4.08 22.63 20.29
N GLY A 88 5.27 22.05 20.07
CA GLY A 88 5.46 20.59 20.04
C GLY A 88 4.96 19.90 18.77
N TRP A 89 4.72 20.65 17.70
CA TRP A 89 4.51 20.07 16.38
C TRP A 89 5.85 19.78 15.70
N ASN A 90 5.88 18.67 14.97
CA ASN A 90 7.06 18.21 14.24
C ASN A 90 6.73 18.24 12.75
N TYR A 91 7.46 19.04 11.99
CA TYR A 91 7.34 19.06 10.54
C TYR A 91 7.92 17.77 9.96
N VAL A 92 7.13 17.03 9.18
CA VAL A 92 7.57 15.82 8.49
C VAL A 92 8.11 16.24 7.12
N PRO A 93 9.41 16.01 6.84
CA PRO A 93 10.01 16.32 5.54
C PRO A 93 9.23 15.69 4.38
N PRO A 94 9.02 16.38 3.25
CA PRO A 94 8.27 15.85 2.11
C PRO A 94 8.83 14.53 1.57
N GLU A 95 10.14 14.33 1.68
CA GLU A 95 10.86 13.11 1.26
C GLU A 95 10.50 11.90 2.14
N LEU A 96 10.01 12.14 3.36
CA LEU A 96 9.53 11.12 4.29
C LEU A 96 8.01 10.98 4.28
N ASP A 97 7.25 12.07 4.06
CA ASP A 97 5.78 12.00 3.98
C ASP A 97 5.28 11.40 2.66
N LEU A 98 6.06 11.54 1.58
CA LEU A 98 5.80 10.96 0.24
C LEU A 98 4.44 11.34 -0.36
N ARG A 99 3.85 12.43 0.15
CA ARG A 99 2.58 13.01 -0.29
C ARG A 99 2.85 14.45 -0.73
N PRO A 100 3.38 14.66 -1.95
CA PRO A 100 3.87 15.97 -2.39
C PRO A 100 2.77 17.05 -2.44
N TYR A 101 1.51 16.62 -2.52
CA TYR A 101 0.31 17.46 -2.52
C TYR A 101 -0.02 18.08 -1.14
N ARG A 102 0.76 17.80 -0.09
CA ARG A 102 0.56 18.40 1.24
C ARG A 102 1.87 18.77 1.94
N ARG A 103 1.73 19.46 3.07
CA ARG A 103 2.73 19.56 4.12
C ARG A 103 2.16 19.00 5.40
N PHE A 104 2.94 18.19 6.11
CA PHE A 104 2.43 17.37 7.19
C PHE A 104 3.17 17.65 8.48
N PHE A 105 2.40 17.85 9.55
CA PHE A 105 2.92 18.06 10.90
C PHE A 105 2.31 17.06 11.85
N VAL A 106 3.12 16.59 12.79
CA VAL A 106 2.72 15.65 13.84
C VAL A 106 2.96 16.30 15.19
N LYS A 107 1.91 16.46 15.99
CA LYS A 107 2.02 16.80 17.41
C LYS A 107 2.17 15.51 18.20
N ALA A 108 3.18 15.44 19.05
CA ALA A 108 3.43 14.30 19.92
C ALA A 108 3.44 14.72 21.39
N ALA A 109 2.89 13.87 22.26
CA ALA A 109 2.97 13.98 23.71
C ALA A 109 3.32 12.60 24.28
N GLU A 110 4.23 12.55 25.26
CA GLU A 110 4.68 11.30 25.90
C GLU A 110 5.06 10.20 24.89
N ASP A 111 5.86 10.55 23.87
CA ASP A 111 6.29 9.65 22.79
C ASP A 111 5.15 9.06 21.91
N ARG A 112 3.93 9.60 21.98
CA ARG A 112 2.77 9.18 21.16
C ARG A 112 2.21 10.33 20.33
N ARG A 113 1.67 10.01 19.15
CA ARG A 113 0.99 11.03 18.32
C ARG A 113 -0.34 11.39 18.98
N VAL A 114 -0.61 12.70 19.07
CA VAL A 114 -1.87 13.22 19.62
C VAL A 114 -2.64 14.05 18.61
N ALA A 115 -1.95 14.63 17.62
CA ALA A 115 -2.60 15.33 16.53
C ALA A 115 -1.78 15.34 15.25
N HIS A 116 -2.49 15.56 14.15
CA HIS A 116 -1.99 15.70 12.80
C HIS A 116 -2.49 17.02 12.23
N LEU A 117 -1.64 17.72 11.49
CA LEU A 117 -2.01 18.89 10.70
C LEU A 117 -1.59 18.66 9.25
N HIS A 118 -2.57 18.72 8.35
CA HIS A 118 -2.39 18.60 6.91
C HIS A 118 -2.60 19.96 6.24
N LEU A 119 -1.54 20.54 5.68
CA LEU A 119 -1.64 21.78 4.91
C LEU A 119 -1.69 21.48 3.42
N PHE A 120 -2.78 21.89 2.78
CA PHE A 120 -3.04 21.71 1.36
C PHE A 120 -2.94 23.04 0.62
N PRO A 121 -2.34 23.10 -0.59
CA PRO A 121 -2.36 24.33 -1.37
C PRO A 121 -3.81 24.69 -1.74
N VAL A 122 -4.10 25.98 -1.92
CA VAL A 122 -5.42 26.41 -2.38
C VAL A 122 -5.77 25.73 -3.71
N GLY A 123 -6.98 25.18 -3.81
CA GLY A 123 -7.44 24.44 -4.99
C GLY A 123 -7.07 22.97 -5.00
N GLU A 124 -6.32 22.45 -4.01
CA GLU A 124 -6.10 21.01 -3.87
C GLU A 124 -7.42 20.30 -3.52
N PRO A 125 -7.91 19.41 -4.39
CA PRO A 125 -9.24 18.82 -4.26
C PRO A 125 -9.36 17.80 -3.12
N ARG A 126 -8.25 17.24 -2.61
CA ARG A 126 -8.29 16.37 -1.41
C ARG A 126 -8.84 17.01 -0.16
N TYR A 127 -8.73 18.33 -0.08
CA TYR A 127 -9.36 19.07 1.01
C TYR A 127 -10.88 18.89 0.96
N GLU A 128 -11.49 19.07 -0.22
CA GLU A 128 -12.93 18.91 -0.43
C GLU A 128 -13.37 17.46 -0.27
N GLU A 129 -12.56 16.51 -0.72
CA GLU A 129 -12.82 15.07 -0.53
C GLU A 129 -12.86 14.68 0.95
N GLN A 130 -11.93 15.19 1.76
CA GLN A 130 -11.92 14.90 3.20
C GLN A 130 -13.10 15.53 3.92
N LEU A 131 -13.48 16.76 3.57
CA LEU A 131 -14.70 17.38 4.06
C LEU A 131 -15.93 16.55 3.69
N ALA A 132 -16.09 16.23 2.41
CA ALA A 132 -17.25 15.49 1.93
C ALA A 132 -17.37 14.12 2.58
N PHE A 133 -16.25 13.43 2.82
CA PHE A 133 -16.25 12.16 3.53
C PHE A 133 -16.66 12.32 5.00
N ARG A 134 -16.10 13.30 5.72
CA ARG A 134 -16.50 13.60 7.11
C ARG A 134 -17.99 13.88 7.19
N ASP A 135 -18.48 14.80 6.36
CA ASP A 135 -19.86 15.28 6.38
C ASP A 135 -20.83 14.14 6.01
N ALA A 136 -20.45 13.28 5.06
CA ALA A 136 -21.19 12.07 4.74
C ALA A 136 -21.38 11.14 5.95
N LEU A 137 -20.34 10.95 6.78
CA LEU A 137 -20.44 10.12 7.99
C LEU A 137 -21.24 10.81 9.11
N LEU A 138 -21.20 12.13 9.19
CA LEU A 138 -22.03 12.90 10.14
C LEU A 138 -23.52 12.80 9.79
N GLU A 139 -23.85 12.84 8.50
CA GLU A 139 -25.24 12.76 8.01
C GLU A 139 -25.81 11.32 8.04
N ARG A 140 -24.98 10.30 7.78
CA ARG A 140 -25.40 8.90 7.62
C ARG A 140 -24.81 8.00 8.70
N ARG A 141 -25.59 7.75 9.75
CA ARG A 141 -25.20 6.87 10.87
C ARG A 141 -24.83 5.45 10.42
N ASP A 142 -25.52 4.90 9.44
CA ASP A 142 -25.24 3.57 8.89
C ASP A 142 -23.85 3.51 8.21
N TRP A 143 -23.45 4.56 7.50
CA TRP A 143 -22.11 4.68 6.94
C TRP A 143 -21.04 4.82 8.02
N ALA A 144 -21.31 5.62 9.06
CA ALA A 144 -20.40 5.75 10.20
C ALA A 144 -20.19 4.40 10.90
N MET A 145 -21.25 3.62 11.12
CA MET A 145 -21.16 2.28 11.72
C MET A 145 -20.36 1.32 10.85
N ALA A 146 -20.67 1.23 9.54
CA ALA A 146 -19.94 0.37 8.61
C ALA A 146 -18.44 0.73 8.53
N TYR A 147 -18.12 2.03 8.57
CA TYR A 147 -16.74 2.49 8.61
C TYR A 147 -16.04 2.13 9.93
N GLY A 148 -16.77 2.20 11.05
CA GLY A 148 -16.29 1.77 12.37
C GLY A 148 -15.92 0.28 12.38
N GLU A 149 -16.83 -0.58 11.92
CA GLU A 149 -16.62 -2.02 11.81
C GLU A 149 -15.43 -2.38 10.92
N LEU A 150 -15.34 -1.76 9.74
CA LEU A 150 -14.19 -1.92 8.84
C LEU A 150 -12.88 -1.62 9.57
N LYS A 151 -12.80 -0.48 10.27
CA LYS A 151 -11.58 -0.07 10.98
C LYS A 151 -11.20 -1.03 12.08
N ILE A 152 -12.16 -1.59 12.81
CA ILE A 152 -11.90 -2.59 13.86
C ILE A 152 -11.22 -3.82 13.24
N GLY A 153 -11.78 -4.38 12.16
CA GLY A 153 -11.18 -5.52 11.46
C GLY A 153 -9.80 -5.20 10.86
N LEU A 154 -9.62 -3.99 10.31
CA LEU A 154 -8.33 -3.55 9.77
C LEU A 154 -7.27 -3.36 10.86
N ALA A 155 -7.63 -2.86 12.03
CA ALA A 155 -6.69 -2.67 13.14
C ALA A 155 -6.18 -4.02 13.69
N GLU A 156 -7.01 -5.06 13.67
CA GLU A 156 -6.59 -6.42 14.00
C GLU A 156 -5.62 -6.99 12.94
N ARG A 157 -5.95 -6.82 11.66
CA ARG A 157 -5.16 -7.35 10.54
C ARG A 157 -3.82 -6.65 10.33
N PHE A 158 -3.76 -5.34 10.53
CA PHE A 158 -2.62 -4.48 10.20
C PHE A 158 -2.00 -3.80 11.43
N ARG A 159 -2.04 -4.44 12.61
CA ARG A 159 -1.56 -3.87 13.89
C ARG A 159 -0.18 -3.22 13.82
N ARG A 160 0.74 -3.80 13.04
CA ARG A 160 2.14 -3.32 12.90
C ARG A 160 2.42 -2.58 11.59
N ASP A 161 1.40 -2.34 10.77
CA ASP A 161 1.55 -1.71 9.45
C ASP A 161 0.52 -0.57 9.30
N ARG A 162 0.89 0.63 9.76
CA ARG A 162 0.00 1.81 9.80
C ARG A 162 -0.38 2.31 8.40
N GLU A 163 0.52 2.18 7.44
CA GLU A 163 0.27 2.58 6.06
C GLU A 163 -0.72 1.59 5.42
N ALA A 164 -0.52 0.28 5.60
CA ALA A 164 -1.50 -0.71 5.15
C ALA A 164 -2.89 -0.51 5.79
N TYR A 165 -2.95 -0.21 7.09
CA TYR A 165 -4.20 0.15 7.76
C TYR A 165 -4.85 1.39 7.14
N SER A 166 -4.06 2.41 6.79
CA SER A 166 -4.56 3.66 6.23
C SER A 166 -5.10 3.47 4.81
N GLU A 167 -4.37 2.72 3.98
CA GLU A 167 -4.72 2.42 2.60
C GLU A 167 -5.88 1.43 2.47
N ALA A 168 -6.01 0.44 3.36
CA ALA A 168 -7.09 -0.55 3.29
C ALA A 168 -8.50 0.03 3.53
N LYS A 169 -8.60 1.33 3.84
CA LYS A 169 -9.87 2.07 3.93
C LYS A 169 -10.24 2.78 2.62
N ALA A 170 -9.33 2.83 1.65
CA ALA A 170 -9.46 3.64 0.45
C ALA A 170 -10.73 3.29 -0.34
N ASP A 171 -10.98 2.00 -0.59
CA ASP A 171 -12.14 1.55 -1.36
C ASP A 171 -13.47 1.99 -0.72
N PHE A 172 -13.54 1.91 0.61
CA PHE A 172 -14.72 2.35 1.36
C PHE A 172 -14.92 3.86 1.26
N ILE A 173 -13.83 4.63 1.41
CA ILE A 173 -13.85 6.09 1.28
C ILE A 173 -14.28 6.49 -0.13
N GLU A 174 -13.70 5.88 -1.16
CA GLU A 174 -14.01 6.14 -2.56
C GLU A 174 -15.47 5.84 -2.87
N LYS A 175 -15.99 4.69 -2.41
CA LYS A 175 -17.40 4.34 -2.55
C LYS A 175 -18.33 5.44 -2.00
N ILE A 176 -18.07 5.92 -0.78
CA ILE A 176 -18.88 6.99 -0.17
C ILE A 176 -18.77 8.29 -0.96
N LEU A 177 -17.58 8.68 -1.41
CA LEU A 177 -17.39 9.90 -2.19
C LEU A 177 -18.09 9.83 -3.56
N LEU A 178 -18.07 8.67 -4.21
CA LEU A 178 -18.82 8.42 -5.45
C LEU A 178 -20.32 8.53 -5.23
N GLU A 179 -20.86 7.96 -4.13
CA GLU A 179 -22.28 8.11 -3.78
C GLU A 179 -22.68 9.57 -3.50
N ARG A 180 -21.74 10.39 -3.01
CA ARG A 180 -21.91 11.85 -2.84
C ARG A 180 -21.72 12.66 -4.13
N LYS A 181 -21.45 12.00 -5.27
CA LYS A 181 -21.14 12.64 -6.56
C LYS A 181 -19.96 13.62 -6.49
N VAL A 182 -19.05 13.41 -5.54
CA VAL A 182 -17.81 14.19 -5.44
C VAL A 182 -16.81 13.57 -6.41
N LYS A 183 -16.24 14.40 -7.28
CA LYS A 183 -15.19 13.95 -8.20
C LYS A 183 -13.94 13.62 -7.38
N VAL A 184 -13.69 12.34 -7.17
CA VAL A 184 -12.50 11.88 -6.44
C VAL A 184 -11.27 12.15 -7.29
N THR A 185 -10.39 12.98 -6.77
CA THR A 185 -9.08 13.24 -7.35
C THR A 185 -8.21 12.07 -7.00
N ARG A 186 -8.18 11.12 -7.92
CA ARG A 186 -7.12 10.14 -7.98
C ARG A 186 -5.82 10.89 -8.32
N THR A 187 -5.17 11.49 -7.33
CA THR A 187 -3.73 11.24 -7.31
C THR A 187 -3.71 9.81 -6.86
N MET A 188 -3.42 8.93 -7.80
CA MET A 188 -2.66 7.78 -7.42
C MET A 188 -1.52 8.36 -6.57
N ILE A 189 -1.60 8.29 -5.24
CA ILE A 189 -0.51 7.61 -4.56
C ILE A 189 -0.38 6.39 -5.46
N GLN A 190 0.62 6.37 -6.36
CA GLN A 190 0.94 5.13 -7.04
C GLN A 190 1.05 4.21 -5.85
N ASP A 191 0.08 3.34 -5.65
CA ASP A 191 0.16 2.36 -4.61
C ASP A 191 1.40 1.59 -5.03
N LEU A 192 2.52 1.95 -4.41
CA LEU A 192 3.80 1.49 -4.88
C LEU A 192 3.84 -0.02 -4.71
N ARG A 193 2.97 -0.57 -3.85
CA ARG A 193 2.72 -2.00 -3.63
C ARG A 193 1.88 -2.62 -4.73
N TYR A 194 1.03 -1.89 -5.44
CA TYR A 194 0.16 -2.37 -6.53
C TYR A 194 0.16 -1.43 -7.76
N PRO A 195 1.30 -1.27 -8.45
CA PRO A 195 1.45 -0.31 -9.55
C PRO A 195 0.55 -0.58 -10.78
N ILE A 196 -0.06 -1.77 -10.84
CA ILE A 196 -0.99 -2.19 -11.90
C ILE A 196 -2.36 -2.65 -11.35
N GLY A 197 -2.69 -2.28 -10.11
CA GLY A 197 -3.86 -2.79 -9.39
C GLY A 197 -3.70 -4.22 -8.88
N GLN A 198 -4.73 -4.75 -8.21
CA GLN A 198 -4.77 -6.13 -7.71
C GLN A 198 -5.23 -7.11 -8.79
N PHE A 199 -5.03 -8.41 -8.55
CA PHE A 199 -5.58 -9.43 -9.43
C PHE A 199 -7.08 -9.57 -9.17
N GLU A 200 -7.88 -9.18 -10.15
CA GLU A 200 -9.33 -9.33 -10.13
C GLU A 200 -9.78 -10.29 -11.23
N HIS A 201 -10.76 -11.12 -10.89
CA HIS A 201 -11.44 -12.04 -11.79
C HIS A 201 -12.85 -12.22 -11.23
N GLU A 202 -13.85 -11.81 -12.01
CA GLU A 202 -15.27 -11.95 -11.66
C GLU A 202 -16.04 -12.81 -12.67
N ASP A 203 -15.50 -12.97 -13.89
CA ASP A 203 -16.12 -13.69 -14.99
C ASP A 203 -15.52 -15.10 -15.20
N GLU A 204 -16.25 -15.95 -15.93
CA GLU A 204 -15.77 -17.27 -16.35
C GLU A 204 -14.42 -17.19 -17.09
N ILE A 205 -13.46 -18.03 -16.70
CA ILE A 205 -12.13 -18.09 -17.33
C ILE A 205 -12.22 -18.85 -18.66
N THR A 206 -12.31 -18.11 -19.75
CA THR A 206 -12.40 -18.68 -21.11
C THR A 206 -11.06 -19.26 -21.61
N PRO A 207 -11.07 -20.18 -22.59
CA PRO A 207 -9.85 -20.66 -23.24
C PRO A 207 -8.99 -19.54 -23.84
N GLN A 208 -9.64 -18.54 -24.43
CA GLN A 208 -8.94 -17.36 -24.96
C GLN A 208 -8.20 -16.60 -23.86
N ARG A 209 -8.85 -16.38 -22.71
CA ARG A 209 -8.23 -15.72 -21.56
C ARG A 209 -7.04 -16.50 -21.01
N ARG A 210 -7.13 -17.83 -20.97
CA ARG A 210 -5.98 -18.67 -20.58
C ARG A 210 -4.83 -18.54 -21.57
N GLN A 211 -5.11 -18.47 -22.87
CA GLN A 211 -4.06 -18.28 -23.88
C GLN A 211 -3.35 -16.93 -23.75
N GLU A 212 -4.08 -15.86 -23.41
CA GLU A 212 -3.49 -14.56 -23.06
C GLU A 212 -2.55 -14.68 -21.86
N TRP A 213 -3.00 -15.33 -20.78
CA TRP A 213 -2.18 -15.52 -19.58
C TRP A 213 -0.97 -16.43 -19.80
N ILE A 214 -1.08 -17.48 -20.62
CA ILE A 214 0.07 -18.30 -21.02
C ILE A 214 1.09 -17.45 -21.78
N THR A 215 0.64 -16.52 -22.61
CA THR A 215 1.53 -15.58 -23.33
C THR A 215 2.21 -14.61 -22.37
N GLU A 216 1.51 -14.14 -21.34
CA GLU A 216 2.11 -13.33 -20.27
C GLU A 216 3.17 -14.10 -19.46
N ILE A 217 2.88 -15.36 -19.07
CA ILE A 217 3.88 -16.23 -18.43
C ILE A 217 5.08 -16.42 -19.36
N SER A 218 4.86 -16.74 -20.64
CA SER A 218 5.94 -16.98 -21.61
C SER A 218 6.84 -15.76 -21.83
N SER A 219 6.29 -14.54 -21.75
CA SER A 219 7.04 -13.29 -22.00
C SER A 219 7.71 -12.71 -20.76
N LEU A 220 7.33 -13.18 -19.56
CA LEU A 220 7.86 -12.66 -18.29
C LEU A 220 9.39 -12.68 -18.20
N PRO A 221 10.12 -13.76 -18.56
CA PRO A 221 11.58 -13.79 -18.43
C PRO A 221 12.26 -12.67 -19.23
N THR A 222 11.83 -12.44 -20.48
CA THR A 222 12.35 -11.35 -21.31
C THR A 222 12.00 -9.99 -20.73
N LYS A 223 10.74 -9.79 -20.29
CA LYS A 223 10.31 -8.52 -19.67
C LYS A 223 11.11 -8.20 -18.40
N LEU A 224 11.39 -9.21 -17.57
CA LEU A 224 12.21 -9.06 -16.37
C LEU A 224 13.66 -8.72 -16.71
N ALA A 225 14.27 -9.44 -17.66
CA ALA A 225 15.63 -9.18 -18.11
C ALA A 225 15.78 -7.73 -18.63
N SER A 226 14.87 -7.28 -19.49
CA SER A 226 14.86 -5.89 -19.98
C SER A 226 14.64 -4.87 -18.86
N ALA A 227 13.82 -5.17 -17.85
CA ALA A 227 13.62 -4.26 -16.71
C ALA A 227 14.88 -4.11 -15.84
N LEU A 228 15.73 -5.14 -15.78
CA LEU A 228 16.97 -5.18 -15.02
C LEU A 228 18.19 -4.68 -15.80
N GLU A 229 18.10 -4.59 -17.12
CA GLU A 229 19.20 -4.24 -18.01
C GLU A 229 19.81 -2.87 -17.67
N GLY A 230 21.14 -2.83 -17.58
CA GLY A 230 21.90 -1.61 -17.29
C GLY A 230 21.89 -1.14 -15.84
N LEU A 231 21.19 -1.83 -14.92
CA LEU A 231 21.17 -1.44 -13.50
C LEU A 231 22.48 -1.83 -12.80
N GLY A 232 23.13 -0.84 -12.19
CA GLY A 232 24.30 -1.04 -11.34
C GLY A 232 23.97 -1.62 -9.96
N LYS A 233 25.01 -1.96 -9.19
CA LYS A 233 24.87 -2.59 -7.85
C LYS A 233 23.98 -1.77 -6.90
N ASP A 234 24.16 -0.46 -6.85
CA ASP A 234 23.41 0.41 -5.94
C ASP A 234 21.94 0.53 -6.36
N GLN A 235 21.67 0.60 -7.66
CA GLN A 235 20.31 0.61 -8.20
C GLN A 235 19.59 -0.73 -7.91
N LEU A 236 20.27 -1.86 -8.12
CA LEU A 236 19.73 -3.19 -7.79
C LEU A 236 19.42 -3.34 -6.29
N ASN A 237 20.18 -2.66 -5.42
CA ASN A 237 19.99 -2.67 -3.97
C ASN A 237 19.08 -1.53 -3.47
N THR A 238 18.41 -0.81 -4.37
CA THR A 238 17.45 0.23 -3.99
C THR A 238 16.05 -0.39 -3.77
N PRO A 239 15.38 -0.11 -2.63
CA PRO A 239 14.00 -0.51 -2.40
C PRO A 239 13.03 0.04 -3.46
N TYR A 240 12.17 -0.81 -4.02
CA TYR A 240 11.16 -0.38 -5.02
C TYR A 240 10.11 0.57 -4.42
N ARG A 241 9.98 0.58 -3.09
CA ARG A 241 9.15 1.47 -2.29
C ARG A 241 9.75 1.57 -0.87
N PRO A 242 9.33 2.55 -0.05
CA PRO A 242 9.71 2.60 1.36
C PRO A 242 9.35 1.31 2.08
N ASP A 243 10.29 0.81 2.88
CA ASP A 243 10.21 -0.47 3.61
C ASP A 243 9.88 -1.70 2.74
N GLY A 244 9.99 -1.55 1.42
CA GLY A 244 9.81 -2.62 0.44
C GLY A 244 11.12 -3.34 0.14
N TRP A 245 10.99 -4.42 -0.62
CA TRP A 245 12.16 -5.13 -1.13
C TRP A 245 12.97 -4.29 -2.11
N THR A 246 14.25 -4.60 -2.20
CA THR A 246 15.14 -4.11 -3.26
C THR A 246 14.78 -4.70 -4.61
N ILE A 247 15.21 -4.07 -5.71
CA ILE A 247 15.05 -4.64 -7.06
C ILE A 247 15.66 -6.06 -7.14
N ARG A 248 16.82 -6.27 -6.51
CA ARG A 248 17.47 -7.58 -6.42
C ARG A 248 16.56 -8.62 -5.75
N GLN A 249 16.05 -8.31 -4.57
CA GLN A 249 15.13 -9.19 -3.85
C GLN A 249 13.86 -9.49 -4.67
N VAL A 250 13.29 -8.49 -5.36
CA VAL A 250 12.14 -8.69 -6.25
C VAL A 250 12.47 -9.66 -7.40
N ALA A 251 13.64 -9.51 -8.03
CA ALA A 251 14.06 -10.39 -9.12
C ALA A 251 14.21 -11.85 -8.68
N HIS A 252 14.81 -12.10 -7.52
CA HIS A 252 14.93 -13.44 -6.94
C HIS A 252 13.58 -14.00 -6.50
N HIS A 253 12.73 -13.19 -5.86
CA HIS A 253 11.37 -13.57 -5.46
C HIS A 253 10.51 -14.05 -6.64
N ILE A 254 10.60 -13.38 -7.80
CA ILE A 254 9.88 -13.85 -9.00
C ILE A 254 10.27 -15.30 -9.32
N ALA A 255 11.55 -15.64 -9.27
CA ALA A 255 12.01 -17.01 -9.53
C ALA A 255 11.49 -18.00 -8.48
N ASP A 256 11.63 -17.68 -7.19
CA ASP A 256 11.20 -18.55 -6.08
C ASP A 256 9.70 -18.80 -6.07
N SER A 257 8.92 -17.74 -6.25
CA SER A 257 7.46 -17.79 -6.27
C SER A 257 6.95 -18.63 -7.44
N HIS A 258 7.55 -18.47 -8.63
CA HIS A 258 7.15 -19.22 -9.82
C HIS A 258 7.62 -20.67 -9.77
N LEU A 259 8.76 -20.98 -9.14
CA LEU A 259 9.19 -22.36 -8.88
C LEU A 259 8.22 -23.11 -7.96
N ASN A 260 7.78 -22.43 -6.89
CA ASN A 260 6.73 -22.94 -6.01
C ASN A 260 5.44 -23.17 -6.78
N SER A 261 5.04 -22.24 -7.64
CA SER A 261 3.82 -22.38 -8.46
C SER A 261 3.88 -23.54 -9.43
N PHE A 262 4.95 -23.67 -10.20
CA PHE A 262 5.15 -24.78 -11.11
C PHE A 262 5.04 -26.14 -10.40
N THR A 263 5.60 -26.23 -9.19
CA THR A 263 5.46 -27.43 -8.33
C THR A 263 4.00 -27.66 -7.94
N ARG A 264 3.26 -26.62 -7.52
CA ARG A 264 1.84 -26.71 -7.16
C ARG A 264 0.97 -27.17 -8.33
N PHE A 265 1.25 -26.68 -9.55
CA PHE A 265 0.57 -27.14 -10.77
C PHE A 265 0.76 -28.64 -10.96
N LYS A 266 2.00 -29.14 -10.83
CA LYS A 266 2.26 -30.57 -10.97
C LYS A 266 1.55 -31.40 -9.91
N LEU A 267 1.61 -31.00 -8.64
CA LEU A 267 0.89 -31.68 -7.56
C LEU A 267 -0.60 -31.75 -7.87
N ALA A 268 -1.22 -30.62 -8.23
CA ALA A 268 -2.64 -30.56 -8.54
C ALA A 268 -3.04 -31.45 -9.74
N LEU A 269 -2.16 -31.60 -10.74
CA LEU A 269 -2.39 -32.48 -11.88
C LEU A 269 -2.26 -33.97 -11.55
N THR A 270 -1.52 -34.32 -10.50
CA THR A 270 -1.21 -35.73 -10.16
C THR A 270 -1.87 -36.24 -8.88
N GLU A 271 -2.49 -35.35 -8.09
CA GLU A 271 -3.13 -35.67 -6.82
C GLU A 271 -4.55 -35.11 -6.76
N GLU A 272 -5.43 -35.76 -5.99
CA GLU A 272 -6.78 -35.28 -5.72
C GLU A 272 -6.74 -34.16 -4.67
N GLN A 273 -6.93 -32.91 -5.11
CA GLN A 273 -6.93 -31.69 -4.28
C GLN A 273 -5.80 -31.66 -3.22
N PRO A 274 -4.52 -31.65 -3.64
CA PRO A 274 -3.41 -31.65 -2.70
C PRO A 274 -3.42 -30.41 -1.81
N THR A 275 -3.03 -30.59 -0.55
CA THR A 275 -2.70 -29.45 0.33
C THR A 275 -1.28 -28.99 0.03
N ILE A 276 -1.13 -27.78 -0.52
CA ILE A 276 0.19 -27.27 -0.89
C ILE A 276 0.95 -26.75 0.33
N ARG A 277 2.28 -26.63 0.20
CA ARG A 277 3.13 -26.05 1.24
C ARG A 277 3.24 -24.52 1.05
N PRO A 278 2.78 -23.70 2.01
CA PRO A 278 3.12 -22.29 2.06
C PRO A 278 4.59 -22.10 2.42
N TYR A 279 5.14 -20.96 2.05
CA TYR A 279 6.49 -20.56 2.42
C TYR A 279 6.47 -19.11 2.91
N TYR A 280 7.45 -18.74 3.74
CA TYR A 280 7.59 -17.40 4.31
C TYR A 280 8.39 -16.54 3.35
N GLU A 281 7.74 -16.01 2.30
CA GLU A 281 8.38 -15.19 1.25
C GLU A 281 9.14 -13.99 1.84
N ASP A 282 8.59 -13.38 2.89
CA ASP A 282 9.21 -12.30 3.67
C ASP A 282 10.57 -12.70 4.25
N ARG A 283 10.71 -13.96 4.69
CA ARG A 283 11.97 -14.48 5.26
C ARG A 283 12.93 -14.97 4.19
N TRP A 284 12.42 -15.54 3.09
CA TRP A 284 13.24 -15.97 1.95
C TRP A 284 13.91 -14.76 1.29
N ALA A 285 13.20 -13.64 1.22
CA ALA A 285 13.74 -12.40 0.69
C ALA A 285 14.92 -11.82 1.53
N LEU A 286 15.10 -12.27 2.78
CA LEU A 286 16.17 -11.81 3.67
C LEU A 286 17.41 -12.70 3.65
N LEU A 287 17.38 -13.83 2.94
CA LEU A 287 18.51 -14.75 2.86
C LEU A 287 19.67 -14.16 2.04
N ASP A 288 20.86 -14.69 2.28
CA ASP A 288 22.11 -14.19 1.69
C ASP A 288 22.15 -14.37 0.17
N ASP A 289 21.59 -15.46 -0.36
CA ASP A 289 21.47 -15.67 -1.80
C ASP A 289 20.51 -14.62 -2.41
N THR A 290 19.38 -14.34 -1.77
CA THR A 290 18.44 -13.31 -2.25
C THR A 290 18.97 -11.88 -2.13
N THR A 291 19.77 -11.58 -1.12
CA THR A 291 20.25 -10.20 -0.87
C THR A 291 21.58 -9.89 -1.56
N LYS A 292 22.35 -10.90 -1.99
CA LYS A 292 23.71 -10.70 -2.52
C LYS A 292 23.95 -11.31 -3.90
N ALA A 293 23.19 -12.32 -4.32
CA ALA A 293 23.48 -13.01 -5.57
C ALA A 293 23.27 -12.11 -6.80
N PRO A 294 24.03 -12.34 -7.90
CA PRO A 294 23.75 -11.69 -9.17
C PRO A 294 22.33 -12.02 -9.67
N VAL A 295 21.61 -11.02 -10.17
CA VAL A 295 20.22 -11.19 -10.63
C VAL A 295 20.12 -12.09 -11.86
N GLU A 296 21.23 -12.26 -12.59
CA GLU A 296 21.40 -13.12 -13.76
C GLU A 296 21.13 -14.59 -13.44
N LEU A 297 21.37 -15.02 -12.20
CA LEU A 297 21.04 -16.39 -11.78
C LEU A 297 19.53 -16.63 -11.82
N SER A 298 18.75 -15.67 -11.32
CA SER A 298 17.29 -15.77 -11.30
C SER A 298 16.66 -15.50 -12.65
N THR A 299 17.21 -14.60 -13.48
CA THR A 299 16.72 -14.41 -14.86
C THR A 299 16.98 -15.65 -15.73
N THR A 300 18.12 -16.33 -15.54
CA THR A 300 18.41 -17.62 -16.19
C THR A 300 17.46 -18.72 -15.71
N LEU A 301 17.27 -18.83 -14.39
CA LEU A 301 16.40 -19.83 -13.77
C LEU A 301 14.94 -19.67 -14.22
N ILE A 302 14.40 -18.45 -14.18
CA ILE A 302 13.01 -18.19 -14.55
C ILE A 302 12.76 -18.43 -16.04
N ALA A 303 13.75 -18.17 -16.91
CA ALA A 303 13.65 -18.46 -18.34
C ALA A 303 13.44 -19.96 -18.59
N ALA A 304 14.35 -20.80 -18.07
CA ALA A 304 14.25 -22.25 -18.23
C ALA A 304 12.99 -22.83 -17.55
N LEU A 305 12.63 -22.30 -16.38
CA LEU A 305 11.41 -22.70 -15.68
C LEU A 305 10.15 -22.39 -16.49
N HIS A 306 10.06 -21.19 -17.06
CA HIS A 306 8.89 -20.76 -17.82
C HIS A 306 8.76 -21.48 -19.16
N GLU A 307 9.86 -21.84 -19.83
CA GLU A 307 9.78 -22.71 -21.00
C GLU A 307 9.08 -24.03 -20.66
N ARG A 308 9.51 -24.69 -19.58
CA ARG A 308 8.88 -25.93 -19.11
C ARG A 308 7.43 -25.74 -18.67
N TRP A 309 7.15 -24.65 -17.96
CA TRP A 309 5.81 -24.39 -17.45
C TRP A 309 4.84 -24.07 -18.59
N VAL A 310 5.25 -23.29 -19.59
CA VAL A 310 4.45 -23.01 -20.78
C VAL A 310 4.18 -24.29 -21.58
N MET A 311 5.15 -25.20 -21.71
CA MET A 311 4.92 -26.52 -22.33
C MET A 311 3.83 -27.31 -21.57
N LEU A 312 3.90 -27.33 -20.23
CA LEU A 312 2.89 -27.98 -19.40
C LEU A 312 1.51 -27.33 -19.60
N LEU A 313 1.41 -26.01 -19.46
CA LEU A 313 0.16 -25.27 -19.59
C LEU A 313 -0.51 -25.51 -20.95
N ARG A 314 0.25 -25.48 -22.05
CA ARG A 314 -0.28 -25.73 -23.40
C ARG A 314 -0.76 -27.17 -23.63
N SER A 315 -0.32 -28.12 -22.81
CA SER A 315 -0.75 -29.52 -22.88
C SER A 315 -2.00 -29.84 -22.04
N MET A 316 -2.40 -28.94 -21.14
CA MET A 316 -3.52 -29.17 -20.22
C MET A 316 -4.87 -29.11 -20.95
N SER A 317 -5.75 -30.07 -20.63
CA SER A 317 -7.15 -30.09 -21.05
C SER A 317 -8.02 -29.12 -20.23
N GLU A 318 -9.27 -28.93 -20.65
CA GLU A 318 -10.27 -28.18 -19.85
C GLU A 318 -10.46 -28.81 -18.46
N GLN A 319 -10.45 -30.14 -18.37
CA GLN A 319 -10.58 -30.85 -17.11
C GLN A 319 -9.36 -30.63 -16.21
N ASP A 320 -8.16 -30.58 -16.79
CA ASP A 320 -6.92 -30.28 -16.05
C ASP A 320 -6.95 -28.87 -15.45
N TYR A 321 -7.43 -27.87 -16.20
CA TYR A 321 -7.57 -26.51 -15.70
C TYR A 321 -8.60 -26.39 -14.56
N ALA A 322 -9.61 -27.26 -14.54
CA ALA A 322 -10.59 -27.33 -13.46
C ALA A 322 -10.06 -28.05 -12.21
N ARG A 323 -8.90 -28.73 -12.27
CA ARG A 323 -8.28 -29.34 -11.08
C ARG A 323 -7.90 -28.26 -10.07
N THR A 324 -7.82 -28.66 -8.80
CA THR A 324 -7.66 -27.73 -7.67
C THR A 324 -6.52 -28.15 -6.77
N PHE A 325 -6.03 -27.20 -5.97
CA PHE A 325 -5.23 -27.46 -4.78
C PHE A 325 -5.78 -26.65 -3.59
N TYR A 326 -5.55 -27.14 -2.38
CA TYR A 326 -5.91 -26.43 -1.15
C TYR A 326 -4.71 -25.65 -0.60
N HIS A 327 -4.88 -24.35 -0.34
CA HIS A 327 -3.87 -23.50 0.26
C HIS A 327 -4.14 -23.32 1.76
N PRO A 328 -3.37 -23.94 2.68
CA PRO A 328 -3.70 -23.94 4.10
C PRO A 328 -3.52 -22.57 4.79
N GLY A 329 -2.71 -21.67 4.21
CA GLY A 329 -2.57 -20.29 4.69
C GLY A 329 -3.82 -19.43 4.48
N SER A 330 -4.33 -19.32 3.23
CA SER A 330 -5.56 -18.60 2.92
C SER A 330 -6.84 -19.38 3.22
N LYS A 331 -6.72 -20.70 3.46
CA LYS A 331 -7.84 -21.65 3.61
C LYS A 331 -8.75 -21.73 2.37
N LEU A 332 -8.21 -21.42 1.20
CA LEU A 332 -8.94 -21.44 -0.07
C LEU A 332 -8.54 -22.67 -0.90
N THR A 333 -9.54 -23.24 -1.58
CA THR A 333 -9.34 -24.18 -2.68
C THR A 333 -9.24 -23.39 -3.97
N ILE A 334 -8.13 -23.54 -4.69
CA ILE A 334 -7.80 -22.74 -5.87
C ILE A 334 -7.76 -23.64 -7.10
N ARG A 335 -8.48 -23.26 -8.16
CA ARG A 335 -8.43 -23.91 -9.47
C ARG A 335 -7.16 -23.52 -10.24
N LEU A 336 -6.67 -24.41 -11.10
CA LEU A 336 -5.45 -24.15 -11.87
C LEU A 336 -5.60 -23.02 -12.91
N ASP A 337 -6.80 -22.83 -13.47
CA ASP A 337 -7.08 -21.68 -14.35
C ASP A 337 -7.00 -20.33 -13.61
N TYR A 338 -7.55 -20.24 -12.40
CA TYR A 338 -7.40 -19.06 -11.55
C TYR A 338 -5.94 -18.83 -11.15
N ALA A 339 -5.22 -19.90 -10.77
CA ALA A 339 -3.81 -19.83 -10.44
C ALA A 339 -2.97 -19.31 -11.63
N LEU A 340 -3.26 -19.77 -12.85
CA LEU A 340 -2.61 -19.27 -14.07
C LEU A 340 -2.78 -17.75 -14.20
N GLY A 341 -4.00 -17.23 -14.06
CA GLY A 341 -4.26 -15.79 -14.13
C GLY A 341 -3.55 -15.01 -13.03
N SER A 342 -3.60 -15.52 -11.80
CA SER A 342 -2.94 -14.89 -10.64
C SER A 342 -1.42 -14.79 -10.84
N TYR A 343 -0.78 -15.84 -11.37
CA TYR A 343 0.66 -15.83 -11.63
C TYR A 343 1.06 -15.01 -12.87
N ALA A 344 0.18 -14.92 -13.88
CA ALA A 344 0.36 -13.99 -15.01
C ALA A 344 0.29 -12.52 -14.54
N TRP A 345 -0.62 -12.20 -13.61
CA TRP A 345 -0.65 -10.89 -12.95
C TRP A 345 0.59 -10.67 -12.07
N HIS A 346 0.97 -11.65 -11.24
CA HIS A 346 2.11 -11.56 -10.31
C HIS A 346 3.41 -11.20 -11.03
N GLY A 347 3.68 -11.84 -12.17
CA GLY A 347 4.85 -11.52 -13.01
C GLY A 347 4.83 -10.08 -13.50
N ARG A 348 3.73 -9.64 -14.12
CA ARG A 348 3.57 -8.25 -14.59
C ARG A 348 3.68 -7.23 -13.46
N HIS A 349 3.10 -7.56 -12.32
CA HIS A 349 3.07 -6.73 -11.12
C HIS A 349 4.47 -6.46 -10.58
N HIS A 350 5.31 -7.48 -10.41
CA HIS A 350 6.68 -7.28 -9.94
C HIS A 350 7.59 -6.62 -10.99
N VAL A 351 7.39 -6.88 -12.29
CA VAL A 351 8.08 -6.10 -13.33
C VAL A 351 7.67 -4.62 -13.28
N ALA A 352 6.41 -4.32 -12.97
CA ALA A 352 5.94 -2.95 -12.80
C ALA A 352 6.53 -2.26 -11.55
N HIS A 353 6.84 -3.00 -10.47
CA HIS A 353 7.62 -2.45 -9.35
C HIS A 353 8.99 -1.93 -9.81
N ILE A 354 9.72 -2.73 -10.60
CA ILE A 354 11.05 -2.38 -11.10
C ILE A 354 10.96 -1.20 -12.08
N THR A 355 10.11 -1.31 -13.11
CA THR A 355 10.01 -0.28 -14.15
C THR A 355 9.44 1.05 -13.64
N SER A 356 8.50 1.02 -12.68
CA SER A 356 8.01 2.24 -12.05
C SER A 356 9.08 2.91 -11.17
N LEU A 357 9.90 2.15 -10.44
CA LEU A 357 11.02 2.70 -9.70
C LEU A 357 12.02 3.37 -10.64
N ARG A 358 12.42 2.70 -11.73
CA ARG A 358 13.30 3.28 -12.75
C ARG A 358 12.77 4.61 -13.28
N LYS A 359 11.49 4.65 -13.63
CA LYS A 359 10.81 5.87 -14.09
C LYS A 359 10.86 6.98 -13.05
N ARG A 360 10.64 6.68 -11.77
CA ARG A 360 10.69 7.68 -10.67
C ARG A 360 12.11 8.18 -10.40
N MET A 361 13.12 7.36 -10.66
CA MET A 361 14.54 7.69 -10.38
C MET A 361 15.30 8.19 -11.61
N GLY A 362 14.71 8.15 -12.81
CA GLY A 362 15.34 8.56 -14.05
C GLY A 362 16.45 7.62 -14.54
N TRP A 363 16.28 6.31 -14.36
CA TRP A 363 17.25 5.25 -14.72
C TRP A 363 16.92 4.50 -16.01
#